data_AF-A0A7Y5WP12-F1
#
_entry.id   AF-A0A7Y5WP12-F1
#
_cell.length_a   1.000
_cell.length_b   1.000
_cell.length_c   1.000
_cell.angle_alpha   90.00
_cell.angle_beta   90.00
_cell.angle_gamma   90.00
#
_symmetry.space_group_name_H-M   'P 1'
#
loop_
_entity.id
_entity.type
_entity.pdbx_description
1 polymer ?
#
loop_
_entity_poly.entity_id
_entity_poly.type
_entity_poly.pdbx_seq_one_letter_code
_entity_poly.pdbx_strand_id
1 'polypeptide(L)'
;MARRHRGLAAAALVIGAALAAVALWPQPASLQAAGPSRLSFTPARPIPGGVVTVRYVPPTSMSDASRLVLLGRFARPAGQYPPPVGGRVVAELADSLGELVRSTDGAYAGTIRLPANFLAVSLAVREPRADRLDLDGFAPWLVIGGTPAGGPSLRSLLAAIDTRALPFGPGPSLRTRQPVDVADSLKRYFPRHPAGWAYTRSYGLARGRFDFLRFFETAERRYASLDHALWPQPALDADQLHAMVVFARRIDEPTEMLRWAGRFAKEHPEDPRALTALVDAVHEIELRPVPALSDSVRRWLPAIDSAYRRTPLPNVAYTDARRLAVLYGDSATAARWRVRAQENGVVDNIWLMARPAPGDAGAVVVAELRRRATSPCELPAGRFPLASSVGRWRSHCELYRGIALSFLSSAALDDGRPRQALAEADSALATMRLGGHCVSPRGYLAHALASLAVGDTVTAESDFIGAAVDPALAEQTLDTARSRLGARFDRATVMVRLDSARRDAQACVDRGRAR
;
A
#
# COMPACT_ATOMS: atom_id res chain seq x y z
N MET A 1 67.16 35.79 -2.61
CA MET A 1 65.78 36.29 -2.44
C MET A 1 64.73 35.57 -3.32
N ALA A 2 65.05 35.03 -4.49
CA ALA A 2 64.06 34.42 -5.41
C ALA A 2 63.32 33.14 -4.91
N ARG A 3 63.85 32.42 -3.91
CA ARG A 3 63.20 31.20 -3.36
C ARG A 3 62.03 31.48 -2.41
N ARG A 4 62.03 32.62 -1.69
CA ARG A 4 60.96 32.97 -0.74
C ARG A 4 59.66 33.41 -1.44
N HIS A 5 59.76 34.03 -2.61
CA HIS A 5 58.57 34.47 -3.37
C HIS A 5 57.84 33.32 -4.08
N ARG A 6 58.54 32.23 -4.41
CA ARG A 6 57.91 31.03 -5.02
C ARG A 6 57.06 30.24 -4.02
N GLY A 7 57.44 30.22 -2.74
CA GLY A 7 56.67 29.57 -1.68
C GLY A 7 55.35 30.29 -1.37
N LEU A 8 55.38 31.63 -1.34
CA LEU A 8 54.18 32.45 -1.13
C LEU A 8 53.21 32.39 -2.32
N ALA A 9 53.73 32.38 -3.55
CA ALA A 9 52.90 32.23 -4.75
C ALA A 9 52.23 30.84 -4.81
N ALA A 10 52.94 29.78 -4.43
CA ALA A 10 52.38 28.42 -4.36
C ALA A 10 51.32 28.29 -3.26
N ALA A 11 51.56 28.84 -2.06
CA ALA A 11 50.58 28.83 -0.98
C ALA A 11 49.31 29.61 -1.33
N ALA A 12 49.45 30.78 -1.98
CA ALA A 12 48.30 31.57 -2.44
C ALA A 12 47.50 30.84 -3.54
N LEU A 13 48.17 30.09 -4.42
CA LEU A 13 47.52 29.27 -5.44
C LEU A 13 46.78 28.07 -4.85
N VAL A 14 47.35 27.40 -3.84
CA VAL A 14 46.68 26.28 -3.16
C VAL A 14 45.47 26.77 -2.35
N ILE A 15 45.60 27.89 -1.64
CA ILE A 15 44.48 28.49 -0.88
C ILE A 15 43.41 29.00 -1.85
N GLY A 16 43.80 29.64 -2.95
CA GLY A 16 42.89 30.10 -4.00
C GLY A 16 42.17 28.94 -4.70
N ALA A 17 42.86 27.85 -5.01
CA ALA A 17 42.28 26.65 -5.60
C ALA A 17 41.38 25.90 -4.60
N ALA A 18 41.73 25.87 -3.31
CA ALA A 18 40.88 25.30 -2.27
C ALA A 18 39.61 26.13 -2.03
N LEU A 19 39.70 27.45 -2.02
CA LEU A 19 38.54 28.34 -1.91
C LEU A 19 37.66 28.30 -3.16
N ALA A 20 38.26 28.24 -4.36
CA ALA A 20 37.53 28.04 -5.61
C ALA A 20 36.87 26.66 -5.67
N ALA A 21 37.51 25.60 -5.16
CA ALA A 21 36.93 24.27 -5.04
C ALA A 21 35.77 24.22 -4.03
N VAL A 22 35.80 25.03 -2.96
CA VAL A 22 34.67 25.18 -2.01
C VAL A 22 33.52 26.00 -2.60
N ALA A 23 33.81 27.03 -3.40
CA ALA A 23 32.80 27.85 -4.07
C ALA A 23 32.15 27.14 -5.29
N LEU A 24 32.91 26.29 -5.99
CA LEU A 24 32.45 25.44 -7.09
C LEU A 24 32.00 24.06 -6.63
N TRP A 25 32.16 23.72 -5.35
CA TRP A 25 31.53 22.55 -4.76
C TRP A 25 30.03 22.75 -4.96
N PRO A 26 29.31 21.81 -5.59
CA PRO A 26 27.87 21.93 -5.72
C PRO A 26 27.28 22.14 -4.33
N GLN A 27 26.86 23.39 -4.06
CA GLN A 27 26.02 23.71 -2.91
C GLN A 27 24.92 22.66 -2.93
N PRO A 28 24.76 21.85 -1.88
CA PRO A 28 23.81 20.75 -1.90
C PRO A 28 22.45 21.34 -2.23
N ALA A 29 22.02 21.15 -3.49
CA ALA A 29 20.81 21.75 -4.01
C ALA A 29 19.74 21.48 -2.98
N SER A 30 19.25 22.57 -2.38
CA SER A 30 18.35 22.45 -1.25
C SER A 30 17.17 21.60 -1.71
N LEU A 31 16.95 20.43 -1.06
CA LEU A 31 15.67 19.73 -1.06
C LEU A 31 14.52 20.75 -1.08
N GLN A 32 13.83 20.87 -2.21
CA GLN A 32 12.64 21.70 -2.30
C GLN A 32 11.48 20.86 -1.72
N ALA A 33 10.57 21.42 -0.91
CA ALA A 33 9.37 20.67 -0.51
C ALA A 33 8.54 20.25 -1.72
N ALA A 34 8.66 20.95 -2.84
CA ALA A 34 8.16 20.56 -4.15
C ALA A 34 9.07 21.12 -5.24
N GLY A 35 9.31 20.39 -6.32
CA GLY A 35 10.02 20.88 -7.51
C GLY A 35 9.13 21.73 -8.40
N PRO A 36 9.52 22.00 -9.67
CA PRO A 36 8.65 22.70 -10.62
C PRO A 36 7.38 21.88 -10.82
N SER A 37 6.34 22.27 -10.10
CA SER A 37 5.06 21.59 -10.05
C SER A 37 3.96 22.65 -10.07
N ARG A 38 2.77 22.21 -10.46
CA ARG A 38 1.57 23.04 -10.43
C ARG A 38 1.22 23.47 -9.01
N LEU A 39 1.69 22.76 -7.98
CA LEU A 39 1.50 23.10 -6.57
C LEU A 39 2.84 23.52 -5.95
N SER A 40 2.92 24.72 -5.40
CA SER A 40 4.11 25.28 -4.75
C SER A 40 3.82 25.75 -3.32
N PHE A 41 4.88 25.78 -2.50
CA PHE A 41 4.80 25.99 -1.05
C PHE A 41 5.78 27.04 -0.58
N THR A 42 5.32 27.95 0.28
CA THR A 42 6.16 28.97 0.93
C THR A 42 5.91 28.98 2.44
N PRO A 43 6.94 28.75 3.28
CA PRO A 43 8.32 28.44 2.89
C PRO A 43 8.43 27.06 2.24
N ALA A 44 9.43 26.88 1.38
CA ALA A 44 9.69 25.61 0.71
C ALA A 44 10.17 24.49 1.65
N ARG A 45 10.33 24.77 2.95
CA ARG A 45 10.60 23.79 4.01
C ARG A 45 9.89 24.23 5.27
N PRO A 46 8.66 23.76 5.47
CA PRO A 46 7.90 24.27 6.58
C PRO A 46 8.34 23.59 7.87
N ILE A 47 8.41 24.39 8.93
CA ILE A 47 8.74 23.92 10.27
C ILE A 47 7.46 23.43 10.97
N PRO A 48 7.58 22.47 11.90
CA PRO A 48 6.44 22.04 12.71
C PRO A 48 5.76 23.20 13.44
N GLY A 49 4.43 23.21 13.47
CA GLY A 49 3.61 24.29 14.05
C GLY A 49 3.52 25.57 13.20
N GLY A 50 4.27 25.65 12.09
CA GLY A 50 4.31 26.81 11.21
C GLY A 50 3.10 26.96 10.28
N VAL A 51 3.09 28.04 9.50
CA VAL A 51 2.09 28.30 8.45
C VAL A 51 2.75 28.14 7.08
N VAL A 52 2.03 27.51 6.15
CA VAL A 52 2.45 27.32 4.77
C VAL A 52 1.47 28.00 3.85
N THR A 53 1.98 28.89 3.00
CA THR A 53 1.23 29.41 1.86
C THR A 53 1.35 28.42 0.72
N VAL A 54 0.21 28.03 0.17
CA VAL A 54 0.08 27.12 -0.96
C VAL A 54 -0.37 27.93 -2.16
N ARG A 55 0.29 27.72 -3.29
CA ARG A 55 -0.12 28.28 -4.58
C ARG A 55 -0.25 27.15 -5.59
N TYR A 56 -1.34 27.16 -6.34
CA TYR A 56 -1.72 26.11 -7.28
C TYR A 56 -2.08 26.69 -8.64
N VAL A 57 -1.43 26.20 -9.70
CA VAL A 57 -1.75 26.52 -11.09
C VAL A 57 -2.57 25.35 -11.65
N PRO A 58 -3.89 25.54 -11.87
CA PRO A 58 -4.78 24.46 -12.25
C PRO A 58 -4.53 23.98 -13.69
N PRO A 59 -4.89 22.73 -14.03
CA PRO A 59 -5.14 22.36 -15.42
C PRO A 59 -6.36 23.13 -15.96
N THR A 60 -6.50 23.17 -17.28
CA THR A 60 -7.66 23.76 -17.96
C THR A 60 -8.99 23.18 -17.49
N SER A 61 -9.03 21.90 -17.11
CA SER A 61 -10.22 21.26 -16.57
C SER A 61 -10.66 21.76 -15.19
N MET A 62 -9.84 22.56 -14.49
CA MET A 62 -10.17 23.09 -13.16
C MET A 62 -10.03 24.63 -13.10
N SER A 63 -9.77 25.29 -14.24
CA SER A 63 -9.51 26.73 -14.28
C SER A 63 -10.72 27.59 -13.94
N ASP A 64 -11.92 27.06 -14.14
CA ASP A 64 -13.19 27.79 -14.05
C ASP A 64 -13.88 27.58 -12.68
N ALA A 65 -13.26 26.81 -11.78
CA ALA A 65 -13.78 26.59 -10.45
C ALA A 65 -13.76 27.89 -9.63
N SER A 66 -14.88 28.26 -9.01
CA SER A 66 -14.87 29.42 -8.08
C SER A 66 -13.93 29.23 -6.87
N ARG A 67 -13.75 27.97 -6.44
CA ARG A 67 -12.89 27.56 -5.34
C ARG A 67 -12.42 26.13 -5.53
N LEU A 68 -11.25 25.83 -5.00
CA LEU A 68 -10.72 24.47 -4.91
C LEU A 68 -10.51 24.10 -3.43
N VAL A 69 -10.44 22.81 -3.15
CA VAL A 69 -10.18 22.31 -1.79
C VAL A 69 -8.84 21.60 -1.79
N LEU A 70 -7.99 21.98 -0.84
CA LEU A 70 -6.76 21.27 -0.57
C LEU A 70 -7.04 20.12 0.40
N LEU A 71 -6.86 18.91 -0.09
CA LEU A 71 -6.96 17.69 0.71
C LEU A 71 -5.59 17.32 1.23
N GLY A 72 -5.52 16.79 2.45
CA GLY A 72 -4.26 16.30 2.96
C GLY A 72 -4.35 15.29 4.08
N ARG A 73 -3.29 14.48 4.15
CA ARG A 73 -3.08 13.49 5.20
C ARG A 73 -1.69 13.68 5.77
N PHE A 74 -1.63 14.09 7.03
CA PHE A 74 -0.38 14.21 7.76
C PHE A 74 0.24 12.83 7.99
N ALA A 75 1.53 12.73 7.70
CA ALA A 75 2.30 11.54 8.01
C ALA A 75 2.41 11.37 9.53
N ARG A 76 2.41 10.11 9.95
CA ARG A 76 2.66 9.73 11.33
C ARG A 76 4.14 9.36 11.48
N PRO A 77 4.66 9.31 12.72
CA PRO A 77 5.96 8.70 12.95
C PRO A 77 6.02 7.32 12.29
N ALA A 78 7.20 6.97 11.76
CA ALA A 78 7.44 5.66 11.18
C ALA A 78 7.03 4.57 12.18
N GLY A 79 6.37 3.52 11.70
CA GLY A 79 5.80 2.47 12.58
C GLY A 79 4.55 2.88 13.38
N GLN A 80 3.93 4.05 13.19
CA GLN A 80 2.65 4.40 13.85
C GLN A 80 1.44 4.43 12.89
N TYR A 81 1.53 3.68 11.79
CA TYR A 81 0.39 3.54 10.90
C TYR A 81 -0.68 2.73 11.61
N PRO A 82 -1.92 3.25 11.68
CA PRO A 82 -2.99 2.40 12.13
C PRO A 82 -3.05 1.25 11.11
N PRO A 83 -3.24 0.02 11.57
CA PRO A 83 -3.57 -1.07 10.67
C PRO A 83 -4.73 -0.60 9.76
N PRO A 84 -4.77 -1.03 8.48
CA PRO A 84 -5.90 -0.72 7.61
C PRO A 84 -7.18 -1.25 8.26
N VAL A 85 -7.91 -0.37 8.94
CA VAL A 85 -9.11 -0.73 9.69
C VAL A 85 -10.14 -1.26 8.70
N GLY A 86 -10.53 -2.53 8.87
CA GLY A 86 -11.65 -3.14 8.18
C GLY A 86 -11.38 -3.70 6.77
N GLY A 87 -10.13 -4.02 6.41
CA GLY A 87 -9.82 -4.61 5.10
C GLY A 87 -10.23 -3.71 3.92
N ARG A 88 -10.60 -2.46 4.19
CA ARG A 88 -10.80 -1.43 3.19
C ARG A 88 -9.41 -1.01 2.76
N VAL A 89 -8.88 -1.70 1.77
CA VAL A 89 -7.84 -1.18 0.87
C VAL A 89 -8.41 -0.02 0.02
N VAL A 90 -9.37 0.74 0.56
CA VAL A 90 -10.13 1.78 -0.13
C VAL A 90 -9.51 3.09 0.32
N ALA A 91 -8.67 3.65 -0.54
CA ALA A 91 -8.05 4.99 -0.51
C ALA A 91 -7.88 5.62 0.88
N GLU A 92 -6.62 5.86 1.26
CA GLU A 92 -6.31 6.65 2.45
C GLU A 92 -7.18 7.92 2.52
N LEU A 93 -8.04 7.97 3.54
CA LEU A 93 -8.86 9.15 3.75
C LEU A 93 -7.97 10.29 4.22
N ALA A 94 -8.19 11.46 3.66
CA ALA A 94 -7.58 12.73 3.95
C ALA A 94 -8.62 13.71 4.51
N ASP A 95 -8.12 14.73 5.20
CA ASP A 95 -8.90 15.85 5.69
C ASP A 95 -8.92 16.99 4.66
N SER A 96 -9.93 17.84 4.71
CA SER A 96 -9.84 19.16 4.08
C SER A 96 -8.92 20.03 4.93
N LEU A 97 -7.78 20.44 4.36
CA LEU A 97 -6.81 21.29 5.04
C LEU A 97 -7.08 22.79 4.82
N GLY A 98 -7.90 23.13 3.82
CA GLY A 98 -8.30 24.49 3.53
C GLY A 98 -8.89 24.65 2.13
N GLU A 99 -9.45 25.82 1.88
CA GLU A 99 -9.87 26.25 0.55
C GLU A 99 -8.74 27.00 -0.15
N LEU A 100 -8.64 26.83 -1.46
CA LEU A 100 -7.79 27.62 -2.34
C LEU A 100 -8.69 28.55 -3.15
N VAL A 101 -8.40 29.85 -3.07
CA VAL A 101 -9.18 30.92 -3.72
C VAL A 101 -8.45 31.39 -4.97
N ARG A 102 -9.21 31.63 -6.04
CA ARG A 102 -8.66 32.09 -7.31
C ARG A 102 -8.12 33.52 -7.20
N SER A 103 -6.89 33.70 -7.63
CA SER A 103 -6.17 34.96 -7.77
C SER A 103 -6.41 35.56 -9.16
N THR A 104 -6.06 36.83 -9.34
CA THR A 104 -6.24 37.58 -10.60
C THR A 104 -5.42 37.03 -11.76
N ASP A 105 -4.30 36.36 -11.47
CA ASP A 105 -3.44 35.65 -12.42
C ASP A 105 -3.93 34.23 -12.77
N GLY A 106 -5.13 33.85 -12.31
CA GLY A 106 -5.75 32.55 -12.57
C GLY A 106 -5.21 31.38 -11.73
N ALA A 107 -4.19 31.61 -10.90
CA ALA A 107 -3.74 30.64 -9.91
C ALA A 107 -4.68 30.61 -8.71
N TYR A 108 -4.62 29.56 -7.89
CA TYR A 108 -5.34 29.46 -6.64
C TYR A 108 -4.35 29.53 -5.48
N ALA A 109 -4.73 30.20 -4.39
CA ALA A 109 -3.89 30.34 -3.22
C ALA A 109 -4.66 30.14 -1.93
N GLY A 110 -3.96 29.65 -0.91
CA GLY A 110 -4.50 29.49 0.43
C GLY A 110 -3.39 29.26 1.45
N THR A 111 -3.75 29.20 2.73
CA THR A 111 -2.80 28.96 3.82
C THR A 111 -3.21 27.76 4.64
N ILE A 112 -2.23 26.93 5.01
CA ILE A 112 -2.42 25.81 5.94
C ILE A 112 -1.61 26.08 7.20
N ARG A 113 -2.20 25.81 8.37
CA ARG A 113 -1.45 25.70 9.61
C ARG A 113 -1.02 24.26 9.83
N LEU A 114 0.28 24.04 10.02
CA LEU A 114 0.83 22.71 10.27
C LEU A 114 0.72 22.36 11.76
N PRO A 115 0.52 21.08 12.10
CA PRO A 115 0.51 20.64 13.48
C PRO A 115 1.91 20.79 14.11
N ALA A 116 1.96 20.93 15.44
CA ALA A 116 3.21 21.11 16.19
C ALA A 116 4.19 19.92 16.04
N ASN A 117 3.67 18.73 15.71
CA ASN A 117 4.43 17.51 15.46
C ASN A 117 4.50 17.15 13.96
N PHE A 118 4.37 18.13 13.06
CA PHE A 118 4.42 17.92 11.61
C PHE A 118 5.69 17.17 11.18
N LEU A 119 5.51 16.13 10.38
CA LEU A 119 6.61 15.36 9.78
C LEU A 119 6.57 15.47 8.26
N ALA A 120 5.43 15.12 7.67
CA ALA A 120 5.18 15.30 6.26
C ALA A 120 3.66 15.37 6.03
N VAL A 121 3.24 15.75 4.84
CA VAL A 121 1.85 15.67 4.40
C VAL A 121 1.79 15.25 2.94
N SER A 122 0.91 14.29 2.65
CA SER A 122 0.49 13.96 1.30
C SER A 122 -0.72 14.82 0.95
N LEU A 123 -0.69 15.51 -0.18
CA LEU A 123 -1.67 16.52 -0.59
C LEU A 123 -2.28 16.20 -1.96
N ALA A 124 -3.53 16.58 -2.14
CA ALA A 124 -4.21 16.58 -3.43
C ALA A 124 -5.12 17.81 -3.54
N VAL A 125 -5.43 18.23 -4.76
CA VAL A 125 -6.36 19.35 -4.99
C VAL A 125 -7.64 18.81 -5.58
N ARG A 126 -8.77 19.19 -5.01
CA ARG A 126 -10.09 18.73 -5.44
C ARG A 126 -10.96 19.90 -5.88
N GLU A 127 -11.69 19.71 -6.97
CA GLU A 127 -12.82 20.55 -7.34
C GLU A 127 -14.10 19.98 -6.69
N PRO A 128 -14.74 20.68 -5.75
CA PRO A 128 -15.85 20.11 -4.97
C PRO A 128 -17.08 19.76 -5.80
N ARG A 129 -17.35 20.51 -6.88
CA ARG A 129 -18.58 20.36 -7.68
C ARG A 129 -18.48 19.29 -8.76
N ALA A 130 -17.32 19.18 -9.40
CA ALA A 130 -17.10 18.23 -10.49
C ALA A 130 -16.48 16.89 -10.03
N ASP A 131 -16.24 16.72 -8.73
CA ASP A 131 -15.52 15.58 -8.14
C ASP A 131 -14.16 15.28 -8.83
N ARG A 132 -13.54 16.32 -9.39
CA ARG A 132 -12.24 16.23 -10.04
C ARG A 132 -11.15 16.29 -9.00
N LEU A 133 -10.23 15.33 -9.08
CA LEU A 133 -9.04 15.26 -8.24
C LEU A 133 -7.82 15.49 -9.11
N ASP A 134 -6.97 16.43 -8.73
CA ASP A 134 -5.66 16.63 -9.33
C ASP A 134 -4.56 16.20 -8.37
N LEU A 135 -3.51 15.63 -8.97
CA LEU A 135 -2.37 15.02 -8.32
C LEU A 135 -1.08 15.46 -9.04
N ASP A 136 0.07 15.16 -8.45
CA ASP A 136 1.38 15.31 -9.10
C ASP A 136 1.62 14.14 -10.07
N GLY A 137 0.94 14.21 -11.22
CA GLY A 137 0.82 13.08 -12.14
C GLY A 137 -0.13 12.02 -11.59
N PHE A 138 0.42 10.90 -11.09
CA PHE A 138 -0.37 9.79 -10.53
C PHE A 138 -0.27 9.66 -9.01
N ALA A 139 0.45 10.57 -8.34
CA ALA A 139 0.69 10.50 -6.91
C ALA A 139 0.34 11.84 -6.22
N PRO A 140 -0.10 11.81 -4.95
CA PRO A 140 -0.24 13.02 -4.14
C PRO A 140 1.07 13.82 -4.10
N TRP A 141 0.97 15.15 -4.01
CA TRP A 141 2.12 15.98 -3.67
C TRP A 141 2.60 15.63 -2.26
N LEU A 142 3.91 15.65 -2.05
CA LEU A 142 4.49 15.39 -0.73
C LEU A 142 5.19 16.65 -0.24
N VAL A 143 4.81 17.13 0.94
CA VAL A 143 5.52 18.20 1.64
C VAL A 143 6.22 17.61 2.85
N ILE A 144 7.50 17.92 3.03
CA ILE A 144 8.36 17.34 4.07
C ILE A 144 8.76 18.41 5.07
N GLY A 145 8.69 18.06 6.36
CA GLY A 145 9.10 18.90 7.48
C GLY A 145 10.60 19.21 7.45
N GLY A 146 10.92 20.48 7.69
CA GLY A 146 12.29 20.97 7.84
C GLY A 146 12.73 21.07 9.29
N THR A 147 14.04 21.28 9.48
CA THR A 147 14.63 21.74 10.74
C THR A 147 14.64 23.27 10.81
N PRO A 148 14.80 23.89 11.99
CA PRO A 148 14.94 25.35 12.11
C PRO A 148 16.11 25.93 11.29
N ALA A 149 17.19 25.15 11.11
CA ALA A 149 18.32 25.50 10.25
C ALA A 149 18.02 25.38 8.74
N GLY A 150 16.76 25.10 8.38
CA GLY A 150 16.34 24.94 7.00
C GLY A 150 16.80 23.64 6.36
N GLY A 151 17.30 22.64 7.11
CA GLY A 151 17.68 21.29 6.65
C GLY A 151 16.48 20.33 6.57
N PRO A 152 16.55 19.17 5.87
CA PRO A 152 15.51 18.16 6.02
C PRO A 152 15.65 17.43 7.36
N SER A 153 14.54 17.05 7.97
CA SER A 153 14.57 16.21 9.18
C SER A 153 14.60 14.73 8.82
N LEU A 154 15.50 13.95 9.44
CA LEU A 154 15.57 12.48 9.26
C LEU A 154 14.20 11.84 9.53
N ARG A 155 13.58 12.20 10.66
CA ARG A 155 12.25 11.71 11.06
C ARG A 155 11.17 12.04 10.03
N SER A 156 11.26 13.23 9.41
CA SER A 156 10.32 13.65 8.36
C SER A 156 10.50 12.85 7.07
N LEU A 157 11.75 12.57 6.68
CA LEU A 157 12.06 11.73 5.52
C LEU A 157 11.65 10.26 5.76
N LEU A 158 11.87 9.72 6.95
CA LEU A 158 11.46 8.36 7.33
C LEU A 158 9.92 8.24 7.36
N ALA A 159 9.22 9.21 7.95
CA ALA A 159 7.75 9.23 7.91
C ALA A 159 7.22 9.30 6.47
N ALA A 160 7.85 10.12 5.62
CA ALA A 160 7.49 10.26 4.23
C ALA A 160 7.69 8.98 3.40
N ILE A 161 8.72 8.18 3.69
CA ILE A 161 8.95 6.93 2.96
C ILE A 161 7.88 5.90 3.26
N ASP A 162 7.48 5.79 4.53
CA ASP A 162 6.41 4.89 4.95
C ASP A 162 5.04 5.36 4.42
N THR A 163 4.82 6.68 4.27
CA THR A 163 3.56 7.23 3.71
C THR A 163 3.39 6.87 2.23
N ARG A 164 4.51 6.71 1.50
CA ARG A 164 4.50 6.26 0.09
C ARG A 164 4.42 4.74 -0.05
N ALA A 165 4.60 3.97 1.02
CA ALA A 165 4.58 2.51 1.03
C ALA A 165 3.15 1.92 1.10
N LEU A 166 2.19 2.50 0.36
CA LEU A 166 0.84 1.94 0.26
C LEU A 166 0.83 0.60 -0.51
N PRO A 167 -0.06 -0.35 -0.13
CA PRO A 167 -0.03 -1.76 -0.53
C PRO A 167 -0.63 -2.05 -1.92
N PHE A 168 -1.00 -1.02 -2.69
CA PHE A 168 -1.14 -1.19 -4.13
C PHE A 168 0.19 -0.84 -4.73
N GLY A 169 1.06 -1.85 -4.80
CA GLY A 169 2.29 -1.74 -5.54
C GLY A 169 1.99 -1.08 -6.89
N PRO A 170 2.70 0.00 -7.26
CA PRO A 170 2.80 0.29 -8.66
C PRO A 170 3.44 -0.98 -9.25
N GLY A 171 2.74 -1.62 -10.18
CA GLY A 171 3.49 -2.36 -11.18
C GLY A 171 4.65 -1.47 -11.65
N PRO A 172 5.79 -2.04 -12.08
CA PRO A 172 6.98 -1.30 -12.52
C PRO A 172 6.73 -0.21 -13.61
N SER A 173 5.49 -0.06 -14.06
CA SER A 173 4.96 0.93 -15.00
C SER A 173 4.55 2.29 -14.41
N LEU A 174 4.21 2.44 -13.11
CA LEU A 174 3.79 3.73 -12.55
C LEU A 174 4.99 4.50 -11.95
N ARG A 175 5.80 5.05 -12.85
CA ARG A 175 6.88 5.99 -12.52
C ARG A 175 6.27 7.26 -11.90
N THR A 176 6.27 7.36 -10.58
CA THR A 176 5.96 8.63 -9.91
C THR A 176 7.10 9.62 -10.22
N ARG A 177 6.87 10.56 -11.14
CA ARG A 177 7.67 11.78 -11.31
C ARG A 177 7.39 12.73 -10.14
N GLN A 178 7.65 12.30 -8.91
CA GLN A 178 7.65 13.25 -7.81
C GLN A 178 8.98 14.03 -7.86
N PRO A 179 8.95 15.37 -7.75
CA PRO A 179 10.15 16.17 -7.79
C PRO A 179 11.07 15.95 -6.57
N VAL A 180 10.55 15.37 -5.49
CA VAL A 180 11.33 14.94 -4.34
C VAL A 180 11.49 13.43 -4.35
N ASP A 181 12.71 12.97 -4.62
CA ASP A 181 13.14 11.61 -4.35
C ASP A 181 13.59 11.50 -2.88
N VAL A 182 12.68 11.03 -2.04
CA VAL A 182 12.90 10.88 -0.58
C VAL A 182 14.09 9.96 -0.30
N ALA A 183 14.29 8.93 -1.12
CA ALA A 183 15.37 7.98 -0.92
C ALA A 183 16.74 8.59 -1.26
N ASP A 184 16.84 9.31 -2.39
CA ASP A 184 18.07 10.06 -2.71
C ASP A 184 18.36 11.14 -1.66
N SER A 185 17.32 11.70 -1.05
CA SER A 185 17.45 12.71 0.01
C SER A 185 17.97 12.10 1.30
N LEU A 186 17.46 10.93 1.70
CA LEU A 186 18.01 10.17 2.82
C LEU A 186 19.48 9.82 2.56
N LYS A 187 19.83 9.37 1.36
CA LYS A 187 21.22 9.06 0.98
C LYS A 187 22.13 10.28 1.10
N ARG A 188 21.67 11.44 0.59
CA ARG A 188 22.45 12.68 0.53
C ARG A 188 22.69 13.28 1.92
N TYR A 189 21.63 13.39 2.73
CA TYR A 189 21.69 14.11 4.00
C TYR A 189 21.97 13.21 5.20
N PHE A 190 21.65 11.91 5.10
CA PHE A 190 21.83 10.93 6.17
C PHE A 190 22.56 9.66 5.67
N PRO A 191 23.74 9.79 5.02
CA PRO A 191 24.42 8.65 4.40
C PRO A 191 24.84 7.57 5.40
N ARG A 192 24.97 7.89 6.68
CA ARG A 192 25.30 6.93 7.76
C ARG A 192 24.08 6.20 8.30
N HIS A 193 22.87 6.63 7.94
CA HIS A 193 21.66 5.93 8.31
C HIS A 193 21.34 4.86 7.26
N PRO A 194 21.00 3.61 7.65
CA PRO A 194 20.73 2.53 6.71
C PRO A 194 19.60 2.84 5.71
N ALA A 195 18.59 3.61 6.13
CA ALA A 195 17.50 4.04 5.23
C ALA A 195 17.98 4.87 4.01
N GLY A 196 19.12 5.54 4.10
CA GLY A 196 19.73 6.24 2.96
C GLY A 196 20.27 5.31 1.86
N TRP A 197 20.28 4.00 2.10
CA TRP A 197 20.75 3.01 1.15
C TRP A 197 19.67 1.98 0.84
N ALA A 198 18.89 1.59 1.85
CA ALA A 198 17.81 0.62 1.75
C ALA A 198 16.75 0.97 0.68
N TYR A 199 16.43 2.26 0.53
CA TYR A 199 15.33 2.70 -0.35
C TYR A 199 15.80 3.37 -1.65
N THR A 200 17.11 3.51 -1.85
CA THR A 200 17.66 4.26 -2.98
C THR A 200 17.35 3.53 -4.28
N ARG A 201 16.75 4.26 -5.25
CA ARG A 201 16.31 3.70 -6.54
C ARG A 201 17.46 3.22 -7.42
N SER A 202 18.69 3.64 -7.11
CA SER A 202 19.92 3.35 -7.89
C SER A 202 20.32 1.87 -7.95
N TYR A 203 19.58 1.00 -7.26
CA TYR A 203 19.86 -0.42 -7.19
C TYR A 203 19.01 -1.28 -8.15
N GLY A 204 18.16 -0.69 -9.00
CA GLY A 204 17.56 -1.47 -10.10
C GLY A 204 16.43 -0.80 -10.89
N LEU A 205 16.48 -1.01 -12.22
CA LEU A 205 15.43 -0.84 -13.23
C LEU A 205 14.93 0.59 -13.57
N ALA A 206 15.83 1.55 -13.76
CA ALA A 206 15.57 2.55 -14.80
C ALA A 206 15.77 1.87 -16.16
N ARG A 207 14.71 1.71 -16.97
CA ARG A 207 14.74 1.12 -18.33
C ARG A 207 16.05 1.51 -19.05
N GLY A 208 16.96 0.56 -19.26
CA GLY A 208 18.18 0.84 -20.02
C GLY A 208 19.30 -0.17 -19.86
N ARG A 209 19.80 -0.40 -18.63
CA ARG A 209 20.82 -1.42 -18.30
C ARG A 209 20.97 -1.47 -16.78
N PHE A 210 20.77 -2.66 -16.20
CA PHE A 210 21.17 -2.92 -14.82
C PHE A 210 22.70 -3.00 -14.80
N ASP A 211 23.34 -2.14 -14.03
CA ASP A 211 24.79 -2.15 -13.84
C ASP A 211 25.10 -3.08 -12.66
N PHE A 212 25.25 -4.37 -12.98
CA PHE A 212 25.57 -5.43 -12.01
C PHE A 212 26.79 -5.06 -11.17
N LEU A 213 27.85 -4.55 -11.81
CA LEU A 213 29.09 -4.22 -11.12
C LEU A 213 28.88 -3.08 -10.12
N ARG A 214 28.21 -1.99 -10.51
CA ARG A 214 28.00 -0.83 -9.62
C ARG A 214 27.00 -1.10 -8.49
N PHE A 215 26.04 -2.01 -8.71
CA PHE A 215 25.10 -2.49 -7.68
C PHE A 215 25.86 -3.26 -6.59
N PHE A 216 26.57 -4.32 -6.96
CA PHE A 216 27.26 -5.21 -6.02
C PHE A 216 28.45 -4.53 -5.34
N GLU A 217 29.24 -3.74 -6.07
CA GLU A 217 30.42 -3.09 -5.51
C GLU A 217 30.10 -1.99 -4.48
N THR A 218 28.90 -1.40 -4.51
CA THR A 218 28.55 -0.29 -3.61
C THR A 218 27.47 -0.60 -2.60
N ALA A 219 26.45 -1.40 -2.95
CA ALA A 219 25.36 -1.73 -2.04
C ALA A 219 25.82 -2.72 -0.96
N GLU A 220 26.42 -3.85 -1.36
CA GLU A 220 26.87 -4.88 -0.42
C GLU A 220 28.03 -4.39 0.46
N ARG A 221 29.02 -3.68 -0.13
CA ARG A 221 30.09 -3.07 0.69
C ARG A 221 29.53 -2.09 1.70
N ARG A 222 28.50 -1.32 1.32
CA ARG A 222 27.86 -0.39 2.24
C ARG A 222 27.02 -1.09 3.28
N TYR A 223 26.31 -2.14 2.89
CA TYR A 223 25.58 -3.02 3.78
C TYR A 223 26.53 -3.62 4.81
N ALA A 224 27.62 -4.27 4.39
CA ALA A 224 28.64 -4.83 5.26
C ALA A 224 29.27 -3.79 6.19
N SER A 225 29.53 -2.58 5.70
CA SER A 225 30.03 -1.48 6.54
C SER A 225 29.03 -1.03 7.61
N LEU A 226 27.74 -0.95 7.27
CA LEU A 226 26.69 -0.62 8.21
C LEU A 226 26.41 -1.77 9.17
N ASP A 227 26.44 -3.00 8.69
CA ASP A 227 26.31 -4.22 9.49
C ASP A 227 27.42 -4.29 10.55
N HIS A 228 28.68 -4.16 10.12
CA HIS A 228 29.82 -4.14 11.03
C HIS A 228 29.73 -3.01 12.07
N ALA A 229 29.21 -1.84 11.69
CA ALA A 229 29.07 -0.71 12.59
C ALA A 229 27.89 -0.84 13.56
N LEU A 230 26.74 -1.35 13.10
CA LEU A 230 25.48 -1.35 13.85
C LEU A 230 25.24 -2.67 14.60
N TRP A 231 25.67 -3.81 14.06
CA TRP A 231 25.43 -5.12 14.67
C TRP A 231 25.96 -5.24 16.10
N PRO A 232 27.17 -4.74 16.45
CA PRO A 232 27.67 -4.82 17.81
C PRO A 232 27.00 -3.85 18.81
N GLN A 233 26.31 -2.82 18.33
CA GLN A 233 25.72 -1.80 19.20
C GLN A 233 24.50 -2.37 19.90
N PRO A 234 24.39 -2.30 21.24
CA PRO A 234 23.17 -2.69 21.94
C PRO A 234 22.06 -1.65 21.74
N ALA A 235 20.80 -2.10 21.66
CA ALA A 235 19.62 -1.24 21.63
C ALA A 235 19.63 -0.16 20.53
N LEU A 236 19.72 -0.59 19.27
CA LEU A 236 19.54 0.31 18.13
C LEU A 236 18.12 0.86 18.11
N ASP A 237 17.87 2.00 17.48
CA ASP A 237 16.50 2.47 17.31
C ASP A 237 15.71 1.60 16.29
N ALA A 238 14.38 1.62 16.40
CA ALA A 238 13.50 0.84 15.54
C ALA A 238 13.65 1.17 14.05
N ASP A 239 13.95 2.43 13.71
CA ASP A 239 14.10 2.88 12.33
C ASP A 239 15.38 2.35 11.68
N GLN A 240 16.47 2.26 12.44
CA GLN A 240 17.72 1.65 12.00
C GLN A 240 17.56 0.15 11.78
N LEU A 241 16.94 -0.55 12.74
CA LEU A 241 16.71 -1.99 12.65
C LEU A 241 15.81 -2.32 11.46
N HIS A 242 14.66 -1.64 11.33
CA HIS A 242 13.76 -1.81 10.19
C HIS A 242 14.47 -1.52 8.86
N ALA A 243 15.23 -0.43 8.78
CA ALA A 243 15.95 -0.10 7.55
C ALA A 243 17.05 -1.13 7.20
N MET A 244 17.69 -1.79 8.18
CA MET A 244 18.60 -2.90 7.91
C MET A 244 17.88 -4.14 7.36
N VAL A 245 16.66 -4.45 7.85
CA VAL A 245 15.81 -5.50 7.27
C VAL A 245 15.49 -5.18 5.80
N VAL A 246 15.02 -3.96 5.53
CA VAL A 246 14.69 -3.53 4.17
C VAL A 246 15.91 -3.52 3.27
N PHE A 247 17.07 -3.11 3.79
CA PHE A 247 18.31 -3.12 3.01
C PHE A 247 18.71 -4.55 2.63
N ALA A 248 18.70 -5.49 3.59
CA ALA A 248 18.99 -6.90 3.33
C ALA A 248 18.03 -7.51 2.30
N ARG A 249 16.73 -7.21 2.40
CA ARG A 249 15.74 -7.60 1.38
C ARG A 249 16.09 -7.04 0.00
N ARG A 250 16.53 -5.78 -0.08
CA ARG A 250 16.80 -5.09 -1.34
C ARG A 250 18.03 -5.61 -2.07
N ILE A 251 18.98 -6.21 -1.34
CA ILE A 251 20.14 -6.90 -1.91
C ILE A 251 19.91 -8.42 -2.04
N ASP A 252 18.68 -8.89 -1.88
CA ASP A 252 18.28 -10.30 -1.99
C ASP A 252 19.03 -11.26 -1.04
N GLU A 253 19.33 -10.78 0.17
CA GLU A 253 19.98 -11.54 1.25
C GLU A 253 18.99 -11.91 2.38
N PRO A 254 18.16 -12.96 2.24
CA PRO A 254 17.09 -13.27 3.18
C PRO A 254 17.59 -13.85 4.51
N THR A 255 18.78 -14.48 4.55
CA THR A 255 19.39 -14.92 5.81
C THR A 255 19.73 -13.69 6.67
N GLU A 256 20.27 -12.66 6.03
CA GLU A 256 20.57 -11.38 6.66
C GLU A 256 19.29 -10.62 7.03
N MET A 257 18.30 -10.62 6.15
CA MET A 257 16.98 -10.05 6.42
C MET A 257 16.36 -10.69 7.67
N LEU A 258 16.40 -12.02 7.78
CA LEU A 258 15.88 -12.77 8.92
C LEU A 258 16.68 -12.50 10.20
N ARG A 259 18.01 -12.38 10.09
CA ARG A 259 18.89 -12.03 11.22
C ARG A 259 18.52 -10.67 11.81
N TRP A 260 18.38 -9.65 10.97
CA TRP A 260 17.98 -8.31 11.39
C TRP A 260 16.52 -8.24 11.85
N ALA A 261 15.60 -8.96 11.20
CA ALA A 261 14.19 -8.98 11.58
C ALA A 261 13.97 -9.68 12.92
N GLY A 262 14.71 -10.77 13.18
CA GLY A 262 14.71 -11.43 14.49
C GLY A 262 15.22 -10.52 15.60
N ARG A 263 16.27 -9.73 15.33
CA ARG A 263 16.77 -8.72 16.26
C ARG A 263 15.75 -7.59 16.48
N PHE A 264 15.12 -7.12 15.41
CA PHE A 264 14.09 -6.07 15.47
C PHE A 264 12.89 -6.51 16.33
N ALA A 265 12.36 -7.71 16.10
CA ALA A 265 11.28 -8.29 16.89
C ALA A 265 11.65 -8.56 18.35
N LYS A 266 12.94 -8.68 18.68
CA LYS A 266 13.42 -8.82 20.05
C LYS A 266 13.57 -7.48 20.76
N GLU A 267 14.13 -6.47 20.09
CA GLU A 267 14.47 -5.18 20.69
C GLU A 267 13.30 -4.18 20.71
N HIS A 268 12.41 -4.21 19.70
CA HIS A 268 11.25 -3.32 19.58
C HIS A 268 9.98 -4.10 19.24
N PRO A 269 9.58 -5.07 20.07
CA PRO A 269 8.40 -5.88 19.77
C PRO A 269 7.08 -5.09 19.77
N GLU A 270 7.06 -3.90 20.36
CA GLU A 270 5.95 -2.94 20.33
C GLU A 270 5.85 -2.14 19.01
N ASP A 271 6.88 -2.20 18.16
CA ASP A 271 6.82 -1.59 16.83
C ASP A 271 6.04 -2.53 15.89
N PRO A 272 4.94 -2.08 15.26
CA PRO A 272 4.15 -2.92 14.36
C PRO A 272 4.93 -3.44 13.15
N ARG A 273 5.96 -2.70 12.71
CA ARG A 273 6.82 -3.14 11.60
C ARG A 273 7.62 -4.39 11.98
N ALA A 274 7.87 -4.66 13.26
CA ALA A 274 8.69 -5.79 13.68
C ALA A 274 8.05 -7.14 13.34
N LEU A 275 6.74 -7.29 13.59
CA LEU A 275 6.00 -8.48 13.17
C LEU A 275 6.03 -8.64 11.64
N THR A 276 5.77 -7.55 10.92
CA THR A 276 5.71 -7.55 9.45
C THR A 276 7.07 -7.93 8.86
N ALA A 277 8.15 -7.29 9.31
CA ALA A 277 9.53 -7.59 8.94
C ALA A 277 9.91 -9.05 9.18
N LEU A 278 9.53 -9.61 10.34
CA LEU A 278 9.84 -10.99 10.70
C LEU A 278 9.09 -11.99 9.81
N VAL A 279 7.79 -11.76 9.60
CA VAL A 279 6.95 -12.64 8.78
C VAL A 279 7.38 -12.59 7.31
N ASP A 280 7.65 -11.39 6.77
CA ASP A 280 8.19 -11.22 5.43
C ASP A 280 9.53 -11.96 5.28
N ALA A 281 10.44 -11.83 6.25
CA ALA A 281 11.75 -12.49 6.18
C ALA A 281 11.62 -14.03 6.20
N VAL A 282 10.71 -14.57 7.03
CA VAL A 282 10.42 -16.01 7.05
C VAL A 282 9.80 -16.47 5.73
N HIS A 283 8.93 -15.65 5.13
CA HIS A 283 8.34 -15.96 3.82
C HIS A 283 9.40 -15.98 2.70
N GLU A 284 10.34 -15.05 2.67
CA GLU A 284 11.44 -15.05 1.69
C GLU A 284 12.34 -16.30 1.84
N ILE A 285 12.50 -16.81 3.07
CA ILE A 285 13.17 -18.11 3.31
C ILE A 285 12.33 -19.28 2.78
N GLU A 286 11.01 -19.24 2.93
CA GLU A 286 10.07 -20.25 2.44
C GLU A 286 10.11 -20.41 0.91
N LEU A 287 10.35 -19.33 0.18
CA LEU A 287 10.45 -19.34 -1.27
C LEU A 287 11.74 -20.00 -1.78
N ARG A 288 12.73 -20.26 -0.92
CA ARG A 288 14.00 -20.87 -1.31
C ARG A 288 13.96 -22.40 -1.14
N PRO A 289 14.53 -23.17 -2.10
CA PRO A 289 14.63 -24.62 -1.98
C PRO A 289 15.69 -24.97 -0.92
N VAL A 290 15.27 -25.14 0.34
CA VAL A 290 16.15 -25.55 1.44
C VAL A 290 15.70 -26.91 2.00
N PRO A 291 16.61 -27.91 2.13
CA PRO A 291 16.33 -29.09 2.94
C PRO A 291 16.01 -28.66 4.38
N ALA A 292 14.91 -29.15 4.97
CA ALA A 292 14.41 -28.78 6.31
C ALA A 292 13.74 -27.39 6.44
N LEU A 293 13.04 -26.94 5.40
CA LEU A 293 12.22 -25.71 5.44
C LEU A 293 11.22 -25.70 6.60
N SER A 294 10.58 -26.83 6.92
CA SER A 294 9.61 -26.93 8.01
C SER A 294 10.20 -26.62 9.38
N ASP A 295 11.37 -27.16 9.69
CA ASP A 295 12.05 -26.94 10.97
C ASP A 295 12.61 -25.52 11.06
N SER A 296 13.10 -25.01 9.92
CA SER A 296 13.62 -23.65 9.77
C SER A 296 12.56 -22.57 9.95
N VAL A 297 11.31 -22.85 9.57
CA VAL A 297 10.15 -21.96 9.82
C VAL A 297 9.61 -22.15 11.24
N ARG A 298 9.47 -23.39 11.71
CA ARG A 298 8.91 -23.73 13.03
C ARG A 298 9.64 -23.02 14.17
N ARG A 299 10.98 -22.92 14.11
CA ARG A 299 11.79 -22.21 15.13
C ARG A 299 11.43 -20.74 15.32
N TRP A 300 10.84 -20.09 14.31
CA TRP A 300 10.47 -18.67 14.36
C TRP A 300 9.04 -18.42 14.86
N LEU A 301 8.19 -19.44 14.91
CA LEU A 301 6.80 -19.30 15.37
C LEU A 301 6.68 -18.70 16.78
N PRO A 302 7.53 -19.03 17.78
CA PRO A 302 7.49 -18.37 19.08
C PRO A 302 7.80 -16.87 19.02
N ALA A 303 8.73 -16.44 18.16
CA ALA A 303 9.06 -15.04 17.98
C ALA A 303 7.92 -14.27 17.28
N ILE A 304 7.32 -14.86 16.25
CA ILE A 304 6.12 -14.33 15.59
C ILE A 304 4.96 -14.20 16.59
N ASP A 305 4.77 -15.22 17.44
CA ASP A 305 3.74 -15.23 18.49
C ASP A 305 3.96 -14.14 19.55
N SER A 306 5.21 -13.92 19.97
CA SER A 306 5.58 -12.86 20.91
C SER A 306 5.38 -11.46 20.30
N ALA A 307 5.84 -11.24 19.07
CA ALA A 307 5.70 -9.97 18.36
C ALA A 307 4.22 -9.61 18.15
N TYR A 308 3.40 -10.59 17.74
CA TYR A 308 1.97 -10.37 17.57
C TYR A 308 1.25 -10.02 18.88
N ARG A 309 1.57 -10.69 19.99
CA ARG A 309 0.94 -10.39 21.29
C ARG A 309 1.19 -8.96 21.77
N ARG A 310 2.34 -8.41 21.43
CA ARG A 310 2.74 -7.06 21.86
C ARG A 310 2.18 -5.99 20.93
N THR A 311 2.05 -6.30 19.65
CA THR A 311 1.49 -5.37 18.66
C THR A 311 0.51 -6.09 17.73
N PRO A 312 -0.73 -6.32 18.18
CA PRO A 312 -1.73 -6.98 17.35
C PRO A 312 -2.04 -6.09 16.13
N LEU A 313 -1.69 -6.60 14.95
CA LEU A 313 -1.86 -5.88 13.68
C LEU A 313 -2.99 -6.47 12.81
N PRO A 314 -4.02 -5.68 12.48
CA PRO A 314 -5.00 -5.98 11.44
C PRO A 314 -4.47 -5.86 10.00
N ASN A 315 -3.58 -6.75 9.54
CA ASN A 315 -3.15 -6.73 8.13
C ASN A 315 -2.50 -8.03 7.60
N VAL A 316 -1.87 -7.92 6.43
CA VAL A 316 -1.12 -8.97 5.69
C VAL A 316 -0.16 -9.74 6.59
N ALA A 317 0.55 -9.07 7.51
CA ALA A 317 1.48 -9.73 8.42
C ALA A 317 0.78 -10.71 9.36
N TYR A 318 -0.45 -10.42 9.80
CA TYR A 318 -1.26 -11.39 10.54
C TYR A 318 -1.65 -12.58 9.66
N THR A 319 -2.07 -12.34 8.42
CA THR A 319 -2.46 -13.44 7.52
C THR A 319 -1.29 -14.38 7.27
N ASP A 320 -0.11 -13.84 6.96
CA ASP A 320 1.07 -14.63 6.70
C ASP A 320 1.57 -15.32 7.98
N ALA A 321 1.54 -14.64 9.13
CA ALA A 321 1.82 -15.27 10.42
C ALA A 321 0.87 -16.43 10.73
N ARG A 322 -0.44 -16.25 10.50
CA ARG A 322 -1.46 -17.29 10.67
C ARG A 322 -1.20 -18.46 9.71
N ARG A 323 -0.91 -18.18 8.44
CA ARG A 323 -0.59 -19.21 7.44
C ARG A 323 0.61 -20.03 7.90
N LEU A 324 1.69 -19.37 8.31
CA LEU A 324 2.89 -20.03 8.83
C LEU A 324 2.59 -20.87 10.07
N ALA A 325 1.80 -20.34 11.01
CA ALA A 325 1.39 -21.05 12.22
C ALA A 325 0.52 -22.28 11.91
N VAL A 326 -0.38 -22.19 10.92
CA VAL A 326 -1.26 -23.30 10.51
C VAL A 326 -0.50 -24.38 9.74
N LEU A 327 0.46 -23.99 8.89
CA LEU A 327 1.23 -24.94 8.08
C LEU A 327 2.36 -25.62 8.85
N TYR A 328 3.04 -24.90 9.73
CA TYR A 328 4.29 -25.37 10.36
C TYR A 328 4.20 -25.55 11.88
N GLY A 329 3.17 -25.01 12.52
CA GLY A 329 2.95 -25.11 13.97
C GLY A 329 2.40 -26.47 14.40
N ASP A 330 2.47 -26.74 15.70
CA ASP A 330 1.72 -27.83 16.30
C ASP A 330 0.21 -27.52 16.31
N SER A 331 -0.62 -28.52 16.61
CA SER A 331 -2.09 -28.39 16.63
C SER A 331 -2.55 -27.27 17.57
N ALA A 332 -1.88 -27.09 18.71
CA ALA A 332 -2.18 -26.03 19.67
C ALA A 332 -1.87 -24.63 19.12
N THR A 333 -0.74 -24.45 18.45
CA THR A 333 -0.32 -23.18 17.83
C THR A 333 -1.24 -22.83 16.68
N ALA A 334 -1.56 -23.80 15.82
CA ALA A 334 -2.53 -23.62 14.75
C ALA A 334 -3.92 -23.22 15.30
N ALA A 335 -4.39 -23.85 16.37
CA ALA A 335 -5.65 -23.52 17.01
C ALA A 335 -5.66 -22.09 17.59
N ARG A 336 -4.62 -21.70 18.35
CA ARG A 336 -4.48 -20.33 18.90
C ARG A 336 -4.48 -19.26 17.81
N TRP A 337 -3.75 -19.48 16.72
CA TRP A 337 -3.70 -18.52 15.61
C TRP A 337 -4.97 -18.45 14.77
N ARG A 338 -5.82 -19.49 14.78
CA ARG A 338 -7.14 -19.43 14.13
C ARG A 338 -8.12 -18.52 14.88
N VAL A 339 -8.02 -18.47 16.21
CA VAL A 339 -8.95 -17.67 17.05
C VAL A 339 -8.44 -16.25 17.33
N ARG A 340 -7.15 -15.97 17.17
CA ARG A 340 -6.55 -14.65 17.47
C ARG A 340 -7.07 -13.47 16.66
N ALA A 341 -7.50 -13.71 15.42
CA ALA A 341 -8.23 -12.72 14.60
C ALA A 341 -9.48 -12.21 15.34
N GLN A 342 -10.16 -13.13 16.04
CA GLN A 342 -11.41 -12.88 16.74
C GLN A 342 -11.19 -11.96 17.94
N GLU A 343 -10.14 -12.22 18.74
CA GLU A 343 -9.83 -11.47 19.97
C GLU A 343 -9.46 -10.00 19.71
N ASN A 344 -8.91 -9.69 18.52
CA ASN A 344 -8.42 -8.35 18.20
C ASN A 344 -9.38 -7.54 17.32
N GLY A 345 -10.61 -8.04 17.06
CA GLY A 345 -11.57 -7.39 16.16
C GLY A 345 -11.06 -7.28 14.72
N VAL A 346 -10.06 -8.10 14.38
CA VAL A 346 -9.32 -8.13 13.13
C VAL A 346 -9.83 -9.30 12.34
N VAL A 347 -10.75 -9.02 11.42
CA VAL A 347 -11.15 -10.05 10.49
C VAL A 347 -10.56 -9.73 9.13
N ASP A 348 -10.09 -10.77 8.47
CA ASP A 348 -9.09 -10.77 7.42
C ASP A 348 -9.34 -9.77 6.28
N ASN A 349 -8.30 -9.59 5.45
CA ASN A 349 -8.51 -9.18 4.07
C ASN A 349 -9.65 -10.03 3.49
N ILE A 350 -10.66 -9.39 2.89
CA ILE A 350 -11.84 -10.07 2.38
C ILE A 350 -11.48 -11.23 1.44
N TRP A 351 -10.38 -11.06 0.68
CA TRP A 351 -9.88 -12.05 -0.25
C TRP A 351 -9.38 -13.34 0.43
N LEU A 352 -9.10 -13.28 1.73
CA LEU A 352 -8.52 -14.36 2.54
C LEU A 352 -9.54 -14.97 3.52
N MET A 353 -10.74 -14.38 3.64
CA MET A 353 -11.91 -14.99 4.30
C MET A 353 -12.53 -16.15 3.49
N ALA A 354 -11.87 -16.58 2.41
CA ALA A 354 -12.44 -17.47 1.41
C ALA A 354 -12.62 -18.92 1.82
N ARG A 355 -12.22 -19.29 3.03
CA ARG A 355 -12.50 -20.60 3.60
C ARG A 355 -12.94 -20.42 5.05
N PRO A 356 -14.25 -20.36 5.34
CA PRO A 356 -14.70 -20.44 6.72
C PRO A 356 -14.14 -21.74 7.32
N ALA A 357 -13.38 -21.61 8.41
CA ALA A 357 -12.98 -22.77 9.19
C ALA A 357 -14.23 -23.33 9.88
N PRO A 358 -14.41 -24.67 9.95
CA PRO A 358 -15.56 -25.25 10.63
C PRO A 358 -15.59 -24.87 12.13
N GLY A 359 -16.79 -24.80 12.71
CA GLY A 359 -17.03 -24.52 14.14
C GLY A 359 -17.14 -23.04 14.49
N ASP A 360 -16.81 -22.66 15.74
CA ASP A 360 -16.93 -21.29 16.29
C ASP A 360 -16.16 -20.23 15.47
N ALA A 361 -15.13 -20.66 14.73
CA ALA A 361 -14.40 -19.82 13.79
C ALA A 361 -15.25 -19.32 12.61
N GLY A 362 -16.24 -20.11 12.16
CA GLY A 362 -17.17 -19.72 11.11
C GLY A 362 -18.13 -18.62 11.55
N ALA A 363 -18.66 -18.69 12.78
CA ALA A 363 -19.63 -17.73 13.29
C ALA A 363 -19.08 -16.29 13.36
N VAL A 364 -17.82 -16.13 13.79
CA VAL A 364 -17.16 -14.82 13.88
C VAL A 364 -16.86 -14.25 12.50
N VAL A 365 -16.41 -15.09 11.55
CA VAL A 365 -16.19 -14.66 10.16
C VAL A 365 -17.50 -14.20 9.52
N VAL A 366 -18.59 -14.93 9.73
CA VAL A 366 -19.93 -14.53 9.28
C VAL A 366 -20.37 -13.20 9.90
N ALA A 367 -20.14 -12.99 11.20
CA ALA A 367 -20.47 -11.73 11.87
C ALA A 367 -19.71 -10.54 11.27
N GLU A 368 -18.42 -10.70 10.96
CA GLU A 368 -17.67 -9.65 10.26
C GLU A 368 -18.22 -9.39 8.86
N LEU A 369 -18.41 -10.46 8.09
CA LEU A 369 -18.86 -10.32 6.71
C LEU A 369 -20.20 -9.56 6.69
N ARG A 370 -21.10 -9.81 7.65
CA ARG A 370 -22.32 -9.02 7.86
C ARG A 370 -22.03 -7.56 8.22
N ARG A 371 -21.09 -7.31 9.14
CA ARG A 371 -20.66 -5.93 9.47
C ARG A 371 -20.17 -5.19 8.23
N ARG A 372 -19.39 -5.84 7.36
CA ARG A 372 -18.90 -5.25 6.09
C ARG A 372 -19.99 -5.07 5.07
N ALA A 373 -20.88 -6.06 4.92
CA ALA A 373 -22.03 -6.01 4.05
C ALA A 373 -22.98 -4.83 4.40
N THR A 374 -23.08 -4.50 5.68
CA THR A 374 -23.97 -3.43 6.18
C THR A 374 -23.27 -2.08 6.38
N SER A 375 -21.93 -2.03 6.31
CA SER A 375 -21.16 -0.80 6.50
C SER A 375 -21.47 0.21 5.40
N PRO A 376 -21.74 1.50 5.71
CA PRO A 376 -22.06 2.49 4.70
C PRO A 376 -20.90 2.74 3.73
N CYS A 377 -21.27 3.00 2.47
CA CYS A 377 -20.38 3.47 1.41
C CYS A 377 -20.55 4.98 1.21
N GLU A 378 -20.77 5.68 2.32
CA GLU A 378 -20.69 7.12 2.43
C GLU A 378 -19.39 7.47 3.16
N LEU A 379 -18.79 8.59 2.76
CA LEU A 379 -17.62 9.11 3.44
C LEU A 379 -18.06 9.78 4.74
N PRO A 380 -17.33 9.61 5.85
CA PRO A 380 -17.55 10.43 7.03
C PRO A 380 -17.46 11.92 6.68
N ALA A 381 -18.23 12.75 7.38
CA ALA A 381 -18.19 14.20 7.17
C ALA A 381 -16.76 14.74 7.27
N GLY A 382 -16.37 15.59 6.31
CA GLY A 382 -15.03 16.20 6.26
C GLY A 382 -13.89 15.28 5.79
N ARG A 383 -14.17 14.02 5.42
CA ARG A 383 -13.17 13.04 4.97
C ARG A 383 -13.28 12.78 3.47
N PHE A 384 -12.13 12.68 2.80
CA PHE A 384 -12.05 12.52 1.35
C PHE A 384 -11.00 11.49 0.93
N PRO A 385 -11.22 10.70 -0.13
CA PRO A 385 -10.18 9.86 -0.71
C PRO A 385 -9.02 10.72 -1.25
N LEU A 386 -7.78 10.40 -0.88
CA LEU A 386 -6.59 11.19 -1.26
C LEU A 386 -6.05 10.88 -2.67
N ALA A 387 -6.36 9.70 -3.22
CA ALA A 387 -5.80 9.20 -4.47
C ALA A 387 -6.85 8.71 -5.48
N SER A 388 -8.14 8.98 -5.21
CA SER A 388 -9.24 8.63 -6.11
C SER A 388 -10.37 9.63 -5.97
N SER A 389 -11.24 9.73 -6.99
CA SER A 389 -12.50 10.48 -6.86
C SER A 389 -13.43 9.84 -5.83
N VAL A 390 -14.42 10.60 -5.33
CA VAL A 390 -15.46 10.07 -4.43
C VAL A 390 -16.28 9.00 -5.14
N GLY A 391 -16.61 9.22 -6.42
CA GLY A 391 -17.29 8.21 -7.25
C GLY A 391 -16.51 6.89 -7.32
N ARG A 392 -15.19 6.96 -7.57
CA ARG A 392 -14.34 5.76 -7.60
C ARG A 392 -14.24 5.11 -6.22
N TRP A 393 -14.14 5.88 -5.15
CA TRP A 393 -14.12 5.34 -3.78
C TRP A 393 -15.42 4.59 -3.46
N ARG A 394 -16.58 5.17 -3.79
CA ARG A 394 -17.90 4.54 -3.59
C ARG A 394 -18.01 3.26 -4.40
N SER A 395 -17.64 3.30 -5.68
CA SER A 395 -17.58 2.12 -6.55
C SER A 395 -16.76 0.98 -5.94
N HIS A 396 -15.57 1.27 -5.39
CA HIS A 396 -14.77 0.23 -4.72
C HIS A 396 -15.44 -0.26 -3.43
N CYS A 397 -15.99 0.64 -2.61
CA CYS A 397 -16.70 0.25 -1.40
C CYS A 397 -17.85 -0.74 -1.69
N GLU A 398 -18.65 -0.45 -2.71
CA GLU A 398 -19.74 -1.33 -3.15
C GLU A 398 -19.22 -2.68 -3.67
N LEU A 399 -18.10 -2.71 -4.41
CA LEU A 399 -17.44 -3.97 -4.79
C LEU A 399 -17.09 -4.82 -3.55
N TYR A 400 -16.44 -4.22 -2.55
CA TYR A 400 -16.05 -4.92 -1.32
C TYR A 400 -17.27 -5.39 -0.53
N ARG A 401 -18.35 -4.60 -0.49
CA ARG A 401 -19.63 -5.00 0.10
C ARG A 401 -20.22 -6.22 -0.61
N GLY A 402 -20.25 -6.20 -1.94
CA GLY A 402 -20.70 -7.33 -2.74
C GLY A 402 -19.86 -8.58 -2.52
N ILE A 403 -18.54 -8.46 -2.43
CA ILE A 403 -17.65 -9.61 -2.15
C ILE A 403 -18.00 -10.21 -0.77
N ALA A 404 -18.33 -9.38 0.22
CA ALA A 404 -18.70 -9.87 1.56
C ALA A 404 -20.00 -10.69 1.50
N LEU A 405 -20.99 -10.18 0.77
CA LEU A 405 -22.26 -10.86 0.51
C LEU A 405 -22.06 -12.19 -0.24
N SER A 406 -21.15 -12.24 -1.23
CA SER A 406 -20.80 -13.50 -1.90
C SER A 406 -20.23 -14.56 -0.93
N PHE A 407 -19.47 -14.15 0.08
CA PHE A 407 -18.99 -15.07 1.12
C PHE A 407 -20.08 -15.50 2.09
N LEU A 408 -20.99 -14.60 2.46
CA LEU A 408 -22.16 -14.94 3.27
C LEU A 408 -23.05 -15.95 2.55
N SER A 409 -23.17 -15.83 1.22
CA SER A 409 -23.86 -16.82 0.38
C SER A 409 -23.20 -18.20 0.48
N SER A 410 -21.88 -18.30 0.31
CA SER A 410 -21.15 -19.57 0.46
C SER A 410 -21.30 -20.17 1.85
N ALA A 411 -21.17 -19.36 2.91
CA ALA A 411 -21.35 -19.83 4.28
C ALA A 411 -22.78 -20.34 4.54
N ALA A 412 -23.79 -19.69 3.97
CA ALA A 412 -25.17 -20.17 4.05
C ALA A 412 -25.39 -21.49 3.30
N LEU A 413 -24.69 -21.74 2.18
CA LEU A 413 -24.72 -23.04 1.49
C LEU A 413 -24.08 -24.14 2.33
N ASP A 414 -22.92 -23.87 2.92
CA ASP A 414 -22.21 -24.83 3.78
C ASP A 414 -23.07 -25.22 5.00
N ASP A 415 -23.88 -24.28 5.52
CA ASP A 415 -24.84 -24.50 6.60
C ASP A 415 -26.17 -25.17 6.14
N GLY A 416 -26.30 -25.55 4.87
CA GLY A 416 -27.52 -26.17 4.34
C GLY A 416 -28.72 -25.22 4.22
N ARG A 417 -28.49 -23.92 4.05
CA ARG A 417 -29.52 -22.87 3.93
C ARG A 417 -29.55 -22.24 2.52
N PRO A 418 -29.96 -22.99 1.48
CA PRO A 418 -29.81 -22.56 0.09
C PRO A 418 -30.65 -21.32 -0.28
N ARG A 419 -31.83 -21.13 0.33
CA ARG A 419 -32.64 -19.91 0.10
C ARG A 419 -31.99 -18.65 0.67
N GLN A 420 -31.35 -18.75 1.85
CA GLN A 420 -30.59 -17.65 2.41
C GLN A 420 -29.37 -17.35 1.54
N ALA A 421 -28.67 -18.40 1.09
CA ALA A 421 -27.55 -18.24 0.19
C ALA A 421 -27.91 -17.50 -1.11
N LEU A 422 -29.08 -17.79 -1.67
CA LEU A 422 -29.58 -17.12 -2.86
C LEU A 422 -29.83 -15.63 -2.58
N ALA A 423 -30.52 -15.30 -1.48
CA ALA A 423 -30.77 -13.90 -1.11
C ALA A 423 -29.49 -13.07 -0.87
N GLU A 424 -28.46 -13.67 -0.27
CA GLU A 424 -27.15 -13.04 -0.09
C GLU A 424 -26.44 -12.84 -1.44
N ALA A 425 -26.54 -13.81 -2.36
CA ALA A 425 -25.97 -13.71 -3.70
C ALA A 425 -26.68 -12.67 -4.59
N ASP A 426 -28.01 -12.59 -4.51
CA ASP A 426 -28.81 -11.53 -5.15
C ASP A 426 -28.35 -10.14 -4.67
N SER A 427 -28.21 -9.99 -3.35
CA SER A 427 -27.72 -8.77 -2.72
C SER A 427 -26.30 -8.45 -3.19
N ALA A 428 -25.43 -9.45 -3.35
CA ALA A 428 -24.07 -9.27 -3.85
C ALA A 428 -24.08 -8.69 -5.27
N LEU A 429 -24.85 -9.29 -6.19
CA LEU A 429 -24.97 -8.82 -7.58
C LEU A 429 -25.56 -7.41 -7.65
N ALA A 430 -26.64 -7.13 -6.89
CA ALA A 430 -27.26 -5.82 -6.85
C ALA A 430 -26.28 -4.74 -6.38
N THR A 431 -25.54 -5.03 -5.30
CA THR A 431 -24.54 -4.12 -4.73
C THR A 431 -23.39 -3.85 -5.71
N MET A 432 -22.86 -4.89 -6.34
CA MET A 432 -21.77 -4.73 -7.32
C MET A 432 -22.22 -3.89 -8.52
N ARG A 433 -23.45 -4.07 -9.00
CA ARG A 433 -24.05 -3.24 -10.06
C ARG A 433 -24.22 -1.78 -9.64
N LEU A 434 -24.63 -1.50 -8.40
CA LEU A 434 -24.67 -0.14 -7.86
C LEU A 434 -23.28 0.52 -7.88
N GLY A 435 -22.23 -0.26 -7.63
CA GLY A 435 -20.83 0.18 -7.76
C GLY A 435 -20.32 0.33 -9.20
N GLY A 436 -21.13 0.02 -10.22
CA GLY A 436 -20.71 0.01 -11.62
C GLY A 436 -19.91 -1.23 -12.05
N HIS A 437 -19.86 -2.27 -11.20
CA HIS A 437 -19.17 -3.54 -11.50
C HIS A 437 -20.13 -4.50 -12.17
N CYS A 438 -20.32 -4.34 -13.47
CA CYS A 438 -21.18 -5.22 -14.27
C CYS A 438 -20.62 -6.62 -14.48
N VAL A 439 -19.30 -6.78 -14.39
CA VAL A 439 -18.62 -8.07 -14.47
C VAL A 439 -18.06 -8.36 -13.10
N SER A 440 -18.74 -9.20 -12.34
CA SER A 440 -18.23 -9.66 -11.05
C SER A 440 -18.25 -11.18 -11.01
N PRO A 441 -17.13 -11.83 -11.39
CA PRO A 441 -17.04 -13.28 -11.44
C PRO A 441 -17.45 -13.94 -10.13
N ARG A 442 -17.09 -13.32 -9.01
CA ARG A 442 -17.42 -13.81 -7.68
C ARG A 442 -18.90 -13.74 -7.35
N GLY A 443 -19.56 -12.61 -7.67
CA GLY A 443 -20.99 -12.43 -7.43
C GLY A 443 -21.81 -13.41 -8.25
N TYR A 444 -21.48 -13.54 -9.53
CA TYR A 444 -22.13 -14.49 -10.44
C TYR A 444 -21.89 -15.93 -10.03
N LEU A 445 -20.66 -16.31 -9.65
CA LEU A 445 -20.37 -17.68 -9.18
C LEU A 445 -21.14 -18.03 -7.90
N ALA A 446 -21.23 -17.11 -6.93
CA ALA A 446 -22.01 -17.33 -5.73
C ALA A 446 -23.51 -17.53 -6.04
N HIS A 447 -24.06 -16.70 -6.94
CA HIS A 447 -25.45 -16.82 -7.38
C HIS A 447 -25.71 -18.11 -8.15
N ALA A 448 -24.78 -18.54 -9.01
CA ALA A 448 -24.87 -19.80 -9.74
C ALA A 448 -24.96 -21.01 -8.79
N LEU A 449 -24.08 -21.05 -7.79
CA LEU A 449 -24.05 -22.14 -6.79
C LEU A 449 -25.30 -22.14 -5.91
N ALA A 450 -25.79 -20.96 -5.51
CA ALA A 450 -27.02 -20.84 -4.73
C ALA A 450 -28.27 -21.22 -5.52
N SER A 451 -28.36 -20.80 -6.78
CA SER A 451 -29.44 -21.16 -7.71
C SER A 451 -29.51 -22.67 -7.93
N LEU A 452 -28.34 -23.30 -8.14
CA LEU A 452 -28.25 -24.76 -8.26
C LEU A 452 -28.75 -25.45 -6.99
N ALA A 453 -28.39 -24.95 -5.81
CA ALA A 453 -28.76 -25.53 -4.53
C ALA A 453 -30.27 -25.41 -4.22
N VAL A 454 -30.99 -24.46 -4.82
CA VAL A 454 -32.46 -24.38 -4.78
C VAL A 454 -33.14 -25.11 -5.95
N GLY A 455 -32.38 -25.71 -6.86
CA GLY A 455 -32.87 -26.48 -8.01
C GLY A 455 -33.08 -25.67 -9.29
N ASP A 456 -32.71 -24.39 -9.33
CA ASP A 456 -32.79 -23.57 -10.54
C ASP A 456 -31.53 -23.73 -11.40
N THR A 457 -31.54 -24.76 -12.24
CA THR A 457 -30.40 -25.07 -13.12
C THR A 457 -30.27 -24.11 -14.31
N VAL A 458 -31.36 -23.44 -14.71
CA VAL A 458 -31.35 -22.53 -15.87
C VAL A 458 -30.66 -21.23 -15.50
N THR A 459 -31.04 -20.65 -14.35
CA THR A 459 -30.37 -19.47 -13.81
C THR A 459 -28.91 -19.79 -13.47
N ALA A 460 -28.64 -20.94 -12.85
CA ALA A 460 -27.28 -21.36 -12.53
C ALA A 460 -26.35 -21.42 -13.76
N GLU A 461 -26.81 -21.98 -14.88
CA GLU A 461 -26.01 -22.01 -16.13
C GLU A 461 -25.71 -20.60 -16.63
N SER A 462 -26.72 -19.71 -16.67
CA SER A 462 -26.54 -18.32 -17.08
C SER A 462 -25.53 -17.57 -16.21
N ASP A 463 -25.52 -17.81 -14.90
CA ASP A 463 -24.59 -17.15 -13.99
C ASP A 463 -23.18 -17.75 -14.03
N PHE A 464 -23.04 -19.06 -14.28
CA PHE A 464 -21.72 -19.63 -14.58
C PHE A 464 -21.12 -18.99 -15.84
N ILE A 465 -21.93 -18.72 -16.87
CA ILE A 465 -21.52 -17.98 -18.06
C ILE A 465 -21.10 -16.55 -17.68
N GLY A 466 -21.91 -15.85 -16.88
CA GLY A 466 -21.61 -14.51 -16.37
C GLY A 466 -20.30 -14.45 -15.57
N ALA A 467 -20.01 -15.49 -14.78
CA ALA A 467 -18.77 -15.60 -14.03
C ALA A 467 -17.55 -15.88 -14.92
N ALA A 468 -17.73 -16.66 -15.98
CA ALA A 468 -16.67 -17.02 -16.94
C ALA A 468 -16.30 -15.88 -17.92
N VAL A 469 -17.00 -14.74 -17.86
CA VAL A 469 -16.66 -13.54 -18.66
C VAL A 469 -15.24 -13.06 -18.37
N ASP A 470 -14.75 -13.20 -17.14
CA ASP A 470 -13.36 -12.90 -16.78
C ASP A 470 -12.41 -13.98 -17.34
N PRO A 471 -11.52 -13.63 -18.29
CA PRO A 471 -10.61 -14.59 -18.90
C PRO A 471 -9.70 -15.30 -17.90
N ALA A 472 -9.33 -14.64 -16.79
CA ALA A 472 -8.45 -15.22 -15.79
C ALA A 472 -9.10 -16.36 -15.00
N LEU A 473 -10.43 -16.41 -14.95
CA LEU A 473 -11.21 -17.39 -14.19
C LEU A 473 -12.09 -18.27 -15.08
N ALA A 474 -12.12 -18.03 -16.39
CA ALA A 474 -13.05 -18.67 -17.32
C ALA A 474 -12.94 -20.21 -17.29
N GLU A 475 -11.74 -20.77 -17.44
CA GLU A 475 -11.56 -22.22 -17.47
C GLU A 475 -12.00 -22.88 -16.16
N GLN A 476 -11.54 -22.36 -15.03
CA GLN A 476 -11.91 -22.87 -13.71
C GLN A 476 -13.43 -22.80 -13.46
N THR A 477 -14.07 -21.71 -13.90
CA THR A 477 -15.51 -21.50 -13.74
C THR A 477 -16.29 -22.49 -14.61
N LEU A 478 -15.88 -22.69 -15.86
CA LEU A 478 -16.51 -23.63 -16.79
C LEU A 478 -16.34 -25.09 -16.35
N ASP A 479 -15.19 -25.45 -15.79
CA ASP A 479 -14.98 -26.77 -15.18
C ASP A 479 -15.89 -26.98 -13.97
N THR A 480 -16.04 -25.95 -13.14
CA THR A 480 -17.00 -25.98 -12.02
C THR A 480 -18.42 -26.17 -12.53
N ALA A 481 -18.84 -25.41 -13.55
CA ALA A 481 -20.16 -25.52 -14.17
C ALA A 481 -20.41 -26.94 -14.71
N ARG A 482 -19.45 -27.50 -15.46
CA ARG A 482 -19.50 -28.87 -15.99
C ARG A 482 -19.66 -29.90 -14.88
N SER A 483 -18.88 -29.79 -13.80
CA SER A 483 -18.95 -30.73 -12.67
C SER A 483 -20.29 -30.67 -11.93
N ARG A 484 -20.92 -29.49 -11.87
CA ARG A 484 -22.13 -29.23 -11.09
C ARG A 484 -23.43 -29.44 -11.85
N LEU A 485 -23.46 -29.09 -13.14
CA LEU A 485 -24.62 -29.25 -14.02
C LEU A 485 -24.66 -30.64 -14.69
N GLY A 486 -23.52 -31.34 -14.76
CA GLY A 486 -23.43 -32.69 -15.32
C GLY A 486 -23.93 -32.74 -16.76
N ALA A 487 -24.87 -33.65 -17.04
CA ALA A 487 -25.45 -33.84 -18.37
C ALA A 487 -26.18 -32.61 -18.94
N ARG A 488 -26.52 -31.62 -18.09
CA ARG A 488 -27.13 -30.35 -18.54
C ARG A 488 -26.11 -29.34 -19.07
N PHE A 489 -24.82 -29.58 -18.89
CA PHE A 489 -23.77 -28.72 -19.41
C PHE A 489 -23.46 -29.05 -20.88
N ASP A 490 -23.91 -28.21 -21.81
CA ASP A 490 -23.45 -28.25 -23.20
C ASP A 490 -22.38 -27.17 -23.44
N ARG A 491 -21.15 -27.63 -23.68
CA ARG A 491 -20.01 -26.75 -23.93
C ARG A 491 -20.23 -25.86 -25.16
N ALA A 492 -20.85 -26.36 -26.23
CA ALA A 492 -21.02 -25.58 -27.45
C ALA A 492 -21.98 -24.39 -27.21
N THR A 493 -23.14 -24.66 -26.62
CA THR A 493 -24.11 -23.63 -26.23
C THR A 493 -23.53 -22.62 -25.24
N VAL A 494 -22.79 -23.10 -24.23
CA VAL A 494 -22.15 -22.25 -23.22
C VAL A 494 -21.12 -21.30 -23.84
N MET A 495 -20.29 -21.78 -24.78
CA MET A 495 -19.30 -20.93 -25.45
C MET A 495 -19.94 -19.83 -26.30
N VAL A 496 -21.02 -20.14 -27.03
CA VAL A 496 -21.78 -19.13 -27.80
C VAL A 496 -22.37 -18.05 -26.89
N ARG A 497 -22.96 -18.46 -25.76
CA ARG A 497 -23.52 -17.52 -24.76
C ARG A 497 -22.44 -16.70 -24.08
N LEU A 498 -21.27 -17.29 -23.81
CA LEU A 498 -20.13 -16.60 -23.20
C LEU A 498 -19.60 -15.46 -24.08
N ASP A 499 -19.51 -15.67 -25.39
CA ASP A 499 -19.10 -14.60 -26.31
C ASP A 499 -20.11 -13.45 -26.34
N SER A 500 -21.41 -13.75 -26.21
CA SER A 500 -22.44 -12.71 -26.04
C SER A 500 -22.27 -11.97 -24.72
N ALA A 501 -22.12 -12.69 -23.61
CA ALA A 501 -21.95 -12.11 -22.29
C ALA A 501 -20.69 -11.21 -22.22
N ARG A 502 -19.60 -11.58 -22.91
CA ARG A 502 -18.40 -10.74 -23.05
C ARG A 502 -18.67 -9.42 -23.78
N ARG A 503 -19.49 -9.43 -24.83
CA ARG A 503 -19.89 -8.20 -25.52
C ARG A 503 -20.76 -7.32 -24.65
N ASP A 504 -21.72 -7.89 -23.93
CA ASP A 504 -22.60 -7.15 -23.02
C ASP A 504 -21.83 -6.54 -21.84
N ALA A 505 -20.88 -7.30 -21.31
CA ALA A 505 -19.92 -6.85 -20.31
C ALA A 505 -19.11 -5.65 -20.80
N GLN A 506 -18.54 -5.73 -22.00
CA GLN A 506 -17.79 -4.63 -22.62
C GLN A 506 -18.67 -3.39 -22.80
N ALA A 507 -19.89 -3.56 -23.31
CA ALA A 507 -20.86 -2.47 -23.46
C ALA A 507 -21.27 -1.84 -22.12
N CYS A 508 -21.31 -2.61 -21.03
CA CYS A 508 -21.48 -2.00 -19.70
C CYS A 508 -20.25 -1.19 -19.27
N VAL A 509 -19.04 -1.74 -19.42
CA VAL A 509 -17.80 -1.04 -19.07
C VAL A 509 -17.69 0.28 -19.81
N ASP A 510 -18.03 0.30 -21.10
CA ASP A 510 -17.98 1.52 -21.92
C ASP A 510 -19.03 2.56 -21.49
N ARG A 511 -20.26 2.12 -21.14
CA ARG A 511 -21.26 3.01 -20.53
C ARG A 511 -20.81 3.58 -19.18
N GLY A 512 -20.06 2.79 -18.40
CA GLY A 512 -19.47 3.23 -17.14
C GLY A 512 -18.37 4.27 -17.31
N ARG A 513 -17.61 4.22 -18.41
CA ARG A 513 -16.56 5.21 -18.74
C ARG A 513 -17.09 6.54 -19.28
N ALA A 514 -18.29 6.54 -19.85
CA ALA A 514 -18.93 7.72 -20.43
C ALA A 514 -19.66 8.61 -19.40
N ARG A 515 -19.81 8.12 -18.16
CA ARG A 515 -20.36 8.85 -17.01
C ARG A 515 -19.23 9.37 -16.14
#